data_AF-A0A852LCX6-F1
#
_entry.id   AF-A0A852LCX6-F1
#
_cell.length_a   1.000
_cell.length_b   1.000
_cell.length_c   1.000
_cell.angle_alpha   90.00
_cell.angle_beta   90.00
_cell.angle_gamma   90.00
#
_symmetry.space_group_name_H-M   'P 1'
#
loop_
_entity.id
_entity.type
_entity.pdbx_description
1 polymer ?
#
loop_
_entity_poly.entity_id
_entity_poly.type
_entity_poly.pdbx_seq_one_letter_code
_entity_poly.pdbx_strand_id
1 'polypeptide(L)'
;PRQRRCGFFVARKRRFCRMVPAAGRRFCGEHGQHEEVKERKRIPCPLDHKHTVYEDQLQKHLKRCNSREKPKPVYFVQDINAGLKDAAETPGKQVPISSLSKEELENLIIKLRKASHGLEQPLKEQILSHQALQDALNDPKNGESASKHLKQQASILGNMEKLHLLGPGRCFVEFGAGRGKLSHWVAAALQNVENVHFLLVERATTRFKVDGKHKMRDSAFERLQVDIQHLCLNKVPSLEKKKLPVVGVGKHLCGAATDLALRCLVESYTACCDGESEESAPKRCRSAETEVAPDTSAAEGSRDDCRPVAGIVIALCCHHKCDWTHYVGREFFTALGLGPVEFHYFQRMSSWATCGMREAPATAPARDEGDEETHDAADEPPGSETESGSAALQGVLSVEERKEIGQLCKRLIDHGRLQYLEQRGYRAALQHYTQPAVSLENVLLTAVP
;
A
#
# COMPACT_ATOMS: atom_id res chain seq x y z
N PRO A 1 -41.58 -22.72 12.77
CA PRO A 1 -42.02 -21.41 12.21
C PRO A 1 -40.92 -20.75 11.36
N ARG A 2 -41.10 -20.65 10.03
CA ARG A 2 -40.15 -19.96 9.15
C ARG A 2 -40.01 -18.51 9.62
N GLN A 3 -38.80 -18.08 10.00
CA GLN A 3 -38.55 -16.69 10.36
C GLN A 3 -38.98 -15.79 9.21
N ARG A 4 -39.96 -14.92 9.45
CA ARG A 4 -40.45 -13.94 8.48
C ARG A 4 -39.24 -13.11 8.03
N ARG A 5 -38.95 -13.08 6.72
CA ARG A 5 -37.86 -12.26 6.15
C ARG A 5 -38.44 -10.99 5.53
N CYS A 6 -37.61 -9.98 5.40
CA CYS A 6 -37.98 -8.69 4.82
C CYS A 6 -38.48 -8.84 3.38
N GLY A 7 -39.66 -8.29 3.10
CA GLY A 7 -40.31 -8.37 1.78
C GLY A 7 -39.69 -7.50 0.68
N PHE A 8 -38.60 -6.79 0.96
CA PHE A 8 -37.94 -5.91 -0.03
C PHE A 8 -37.05 -6.71 -0.99
N PHE A 9 -37.23 -6.49 -2.30
CA PHE A 9 -36.45 -7.15 -3.34
C PHE A 9 -35.23 -6.30 -3.73
N VAL A 10 -34.02 -6.84 -3.55
CA VAL A 10 -32.77 -6.15 -3.86
C VAL A 10 -32.39 -6.43 -5.31
N ALA A 11 -32.79 -5.55 -6.24
CA ALA A 11 -32.61 -5.72 -7.69
C ALA A 11 -31.16 -6.06 -8.08
N ARG A 12 -30.17 -5.31 -7.55
CA ARG A 12 -28.73 -5.54 -7.81
C ARG A 12 -28.25 -6.95 -7.43
N LYS A 13 -28.88 -7.58 -6.44
CA LYS A 13 -28.49 -8.90 -5.90
C LYS A 13 -29.49 -10.01 -6.28
N ARG A 14 -30.50 -9.70 -7.10
CA ARG A 14 -31.57 -10.60 -7.57
C ARG A 14 -32.17 -11.49 -6.46
N ARG A 15 -32.37 -10.93 -5.26
CA ARG A 15 -32.90 -11.67 -4.10
C ARG A 15 -33.63 -10.78 -3.10
N PHE A 16 -34.52 -11.37 -2.31
CA PHE A 16 -35.14 -10.70 -1.17
C PHE A 16 -34.13 -10.41 -0.06
N CYS A 17 -34.34 -9.30 0.64
CA CYS A 17 -33.52 -8.91 1.78
C CYS A 17 -33.54 -10.00 2.87
N ARG A 18 -32.35 -10.43 3.31
CA ARG A 18 -32.21 -11.51 4.30
C ARG A 18 -32.50 -11.06 5.75
N MET A 19 -32.70 -9.76 5.97
CA MET A 19 -32.92 -9.22 7.31
C MET A 19 -34.31 -9.58 7.85
N VAL A 20 -34.41 -9.80 9.16
CA VAL A 20 -35.65 -10.17 9.85
C VAL A 20 -36.43 -8.88 10.21
N PRO A 21 -37.71 -8.75 9.80
CA PRO A 21 -38.58 -7.67 10.25
C PRO A 21 -38.89 -7.76 11.75
N ALA A 22 -39.21 -6.63 12.36
CA ALA A 22 -39.78 -6.63 13.71
C ALA A 22 -41.13 -7.38 13.72
N ALA A 23 -41.52 -7.91 14.88
CA ALA A 23 -42.80 -8.62 15.04
C ALA A 23 -43.97 -7.75 14.51
N GLY A 24 -44.78 -8.31 13.62
CA GLY A 24 -45.90 -7.62 12.96
C GLY A 24 -45.54 -6.87 11.67
N ARG A 25 -44.27 -6.58 11.38
CA ARG A 25 -43.86 -5.82 10.18
C ARG A 25 -43.54 -6.71 8.98
N ARG A 26 -43.60 -6.13 7.77
CA ARG A 26 -43.29 -6.78 6.48
C ARG A 26 -41.86 -6.48 6.02
N PHE A 27 -41.29 -5.34 6.41
CA PHE A 27 -39.93 -4.93 6.03
C PHE A 27 -38.99 -4.81 7.25
N CYS A 28 -37.68 -4.96 7.03
CA CYS A 28 -36.66 -4.72 8.06
C CYS A 28 -36.47 -3.23 8.32
N GLY A 29 -35.75 -2.87 9.39
CA GLY A 29 -35.52 -1.47 9.79
C GLY A 29 -34.89 -0.56 8.71
N GLU A 30 -34.19 -1.13 7.73
CA GLU A 30 -33.63 -0.40 6.59
C GLU A 30 -34.65 -0.16 5.46
N HIS A 31 -35.57 -1.10 5.22
CA HIS A 31 -36.56 -1.04 4.14
C HIS A 31 -37.97 -0.68 4.62
N GLY A 32 -38.13 -0.33 5.90
CA GLY A 32 -39.42 0.03 6.52
C GLY A 32 -40.05 1.32 6.00
N GLN A 33 -39.37 2.08 5.12
CA GLN A 33 -39.89 3.27 4.47
C GLN A 33 -41.06 2.97 3.50
N HIS A 34 -41.23 1.71 3.10
CA HIS A 34 -42.29 1.27 2.17
C HIS A 34 -43.62 0.91 2.86
N GLU A 35 -43.74 1.05 4.19
CA GLU A 35 -44.98 0.87 4.94
C GLU A 35 -45.62 2.24 5.26
N GLU A 36 -46.83 2.48 4.76
CA GLU A 36 -47.64 3.68 5.05
C GLU A 36 -48.23 3.64 6.47
N VAL A 37 -47.38 3.80 7.49
CA VAL A 37 -47.84 4.01 8.87
C VAL A 37 -47.24 5.32 9.40
N LYS A 38 -48.06 6.14 10.07
CA LYS A 38 -47.67 7.36 10.80
C LYS A 38 -46.69 7.04 11.94
N GLU A 39 -45.44 6.66 11.66
CA GLU A 39 -44.48 6.31 12.72
C GLU A 39 -43.05 6.73 12.36
N ARG A 40 -42.64 7.85 12.96
CA ARG A 40 -41.25 8.38 13.08
C ARG A 40 -40.58 8.77 11.76
N LYS A 41 -40.51 10.10 11.54
CA LYS A 41 -39.81 10.73 10.40
C LYS A 41 -38.33 10.37 10.40
N ARG A 42 -37.84 9.84 9.28
CA ARG A 42 -36.41 9.65 9.00
C ARG A 42 -35.90 10.79 8.13
N ILE A 43 -34.73 11.30 8.47
CA ILE A 43 -34.02 12.35 7.73
C ILE A 43 -32.65 11.81 7.29
N PRO A 44 -32.07 12.31 6.19
CA PRO A 44 -30.67 12.02 5.87
C PRO A 44 -29.77 12.51 7.01
N CYS A 45 -28.73 11.75 7.33
CA CYS A 45 -27.79 12.18 8.36
C CYS A 45 -27.04 13.44 7.88
N PRO A 46 -26.92 14.48 8.71
CA PRO A 46 -26.21 15.70 8.33
C PRO A 46 -24.69 15.51 8.26
N LEU A 47 -24.16 14.42 8.82
CA LEU A 47 -22.73 14.07 8.72
C LEU A 47 -22.42 13.21 7.49
N ASP A 48 -23.41 12.51 6.94
CA ASP A 48 -23.28 11.73 5.70
C ASP A 48 -24.68 11.43 5.13
N HIS A 49 -24.99 12.02 3.98
CA HIS A 49 -26.29 11.86 3.32
C HIS A 49 -26.53 10.44 2.78
N LYS A 50 -25.53 9.55 2.78
CA LYS A 50 -25.66 8.16 2.31
C LYS A 50 -26.47 7.27 3.25
N HIS A 51 -26.72 7.68 4.49
CA HIS A 51 -27.58 6.95 5.41
C HIS A 51 -28.64 7.86 6.06
N THR A 52 -29.68 7.24 6.60
CA THR A 52 -30.80 7.94 7.23
C THR A 52 -30.90 7.62 8.71
N VAL A 53 -31.43 8.57 9.48
CA VAL A 53 -31.64 8.48 10.93
C VAL A 53 -33.04 8.96 11.27
N TYR A 54 -33.65 8.41 12.32
CA TYR A 54 -34.89 9.00 12.83
C TYR A 54 -34.63 10.39 13.42
N GLU A 55 -35.46 11.36 13.04
CA GLU A 55 -35.36 12.77 13.44
C GLU A 55 -35.30 12.93 14.96
N ASP A 56 -36.14 12.18 15.69
CA ASP A 56 -36.18 12.13 17.15
C ASP A 56 -34.92 11.51 17.80
N GLN A 57 -34.10 10.78 17.04
CA GLN A 57 -32.86 10.15 17.52
C GLN A 57 -31.60 10.81 16.94
N LEU A 58 -31.74 11.89 16.17
CA LEU A 58 -30.61 12.57 15.53
C LEU A 58 -29.49 12.87 16.53
N GLN A 59 -29.81 13.45 17.69
CA GLN A 59 -28.80 13.81 18.70
C GLN A 59 -28.04 12.59 19.27
N LYS A 60 -28.73 11.46 19.46
CA LYS A 60 -28.08 10.20 19.91
C LYS A 60 -27.23 9.60 18.80
N HIS A 61 -27.70 9.70 17.57
CA HIS A 61 -26.98 9.26 16.38
C HIS A 61 -25.71 10.08 16.14
N LEU A 62 -25.75 11.42 16.19
CA LEU A 62 -24.57 12.27 15.98
C LEU A 62 -23.42 11.90 16.94
N LYS A 63 -23.73 11.47 18.17
CA LYS A 63 -22.75 10.99 19.15
C LYS A 63 -22.13 9.62 18.83
N ARG A 64 -22.71 8.84 17.93
CA ARG A 64 -22.28 7.48 17.57
C ARG A 64 -22.11 7.28 16.06
N CYS A 65 -22.31 8.33 15.27
CA CYS A 65 -22.24 8.25 13.83
C CYS A 65 -20.81 7.92 13.42
N ASN A 66 -20.66 6.96 12.52
CA ASN A 66 -19.35 6.58 12.00
C ASN A 66 -18.72 7.71 11.18
N SER A 67 -19.55 8.59 10.60
CA SER A 67 -19.14 9.75 9.80
C SER A 67 -18.83 10.99 10.64
N ARG A 68 -18.91 10.89 11.99
CA ARG A 68 -18.45 11.97 12.87
C ARG A 68 -16.93 12.08 12.83
N GLU A 69 -16.42 13.30 12.83
CA GLU A 69 -14.99 13.56 13.01
C GLU A 69 -14.52 13.00 14.37
N LYS A 70 -13.56 12.08 14.31
CA LYS A 70 -12.92 11.52 15.50
C LYS A 70 -11.73 12.40 15.88
N PRO A 71 -11.39 12.53 17.17
CA PRO A 71 -10.16 13.18 17.56
C PRO A 71 -8.99 12.51 16.85
N LYS A 72 -8.14 13.32 16.23
CA LYS A 72 -6.97 12.84 15.50
C LYS A 72 -5.96 12.29 16.52
N PRO A 73 -5.32 11.14 16.24
CA PRO A 73 -4.34 10.57 17.16
C PRO A 73 -3.06 11.43 17.24
N VAL A 74 -2.26 11.24 18.28
CA VAL A 74 -1.02 12.01 18.53
C VAL A 74 0.00 11.92 17.38
N TYR A 75 0.00 10.80 16.66
CA TYR A 75 0.85 10.54 15.50
C TYR A 75 0.30 11.10 14.18
N PHE A 76 -0.79 11.88 14.22
CA PHE A 76 -1.32 12.59 13.07
C PHE A 76 -0.61 13.95 12.93
N VAL A 77 0.12 14.14 11.84
CA VAL A 77 0.63 15.45 11.40
C VAL A 77 0.17 15.65 9.96
N GLN A 78 -0.66 16.68 9.74
CA GLN A 78 -1.26 16.92 8.45
C GLN A 78 -0.19 17.08 7.36
N ASP A 79 -0.38 16.36 6.25
CA ASP A 79 0.45 16.39 5.04
C ASP A 79 1.97 16.16 5.24
N ILE A 80 2.41 15.61 6.37
CA ILE A 80 3.85 15.43 6.66
C ILE A 80 4.58 14.61 5.59
N ASN A 81 3.91 13.61 5.01
CA ASN A 81 4.48 12.77 3.97
C ASN A 81 3.98 13.14 2.56
N ALA A 82 3.22 14.23 2.40
CA ALA A 82 2.60 14.59 1.12
C ALA A 82 3.63 15.06 0.08
N GLY A 83 4.83 15.49 0.52
CA GLY A 83 5.89 16.03 -0.32
C GLY A 83 5.79 17.55 -0.50
N LEU A 84 6.78 18.15 -1.17
CA LEU A 84 6.80 19.60 -1.46
C LEU A 84 5.58 20.02 -2.30
N LYS A 85 4.86 21.04 -1.82
CA LYS A 85 3.69 21.66 -2.48
C LYS A 85 4.04 22.51 -3.70
N ASP A 86 5.30 22.96 -3.81
CA ASP A 86 5.76 23.89 -4.86
C ASP A 86 6.17 23.20 -6.18
N ALA A 87 6.01 21.88 -6.29
CA ALA A 87 6.29 21.20 -7.55
C ALA A 87 5.15 21.48 -8.54
N ALA A 88 5.48 22.21 -9.62
CA ALA A 88 4.60 22.55 -10.75
C ALA A 88 3.41 21.59 -10.89
N GLU A 89 2.21 22.08 -10.58
CA GLU A 89 0.97 21.33 -10.71
C GLU A 89 0.90 20.71 -12.11
N THR A 90 0.37 19.48 -12.19
CA THR A 90 0.10 18.81 -13.48
C THR A 90 -0.65 19.81 -14.38
N PRO A 91 -0.10 20.23 -15.54
CA PRO A 91 -0.72 21.26 -16.34
C PRO A 91 -2.11 20.80 -16.79
N GLY A 92 -3.17 21.49 -16.38
CA GLY A 92 -4.53 21.31 -16.89
C GLY A 92 -5.11 19.88 -16.87
N LYS A 93 -6.34 19.75 -17.37
CA LYS A 93 -7.03 18.46 -17.48
C LYS A 93 -6.42 17.67 -18.63
N GLN A 94 -5.50 16.76 -18.32
CA GLN A 94 -4.86 15.90 -19.33
C GLN A 94 -5.91 15.08 -20.08
N VAL A 95 -5.73 14.99 -21.40
CA VAL A 95 -6.66 14.22 -22.26
C VAL A 95 -6.35 12.72 -22.15
N PRO A 96 -7.37 11.83 -22.26
CA PRO A 96 -7.15 10.39 -22.25
C PRO A 96 -6.19 9.93 -23.37
N ILE A 97 -5.49 8.80 -23.15
CA ILE A 97 -4.58 8.23 -24.16
C ILE A 97 -5.30 7.95 -25.48
N SER A 98 -6.57 7.55 -25.43
CA SER A 98 -7.39 7.27 -26.61
C SER A 98 -7.69 8.51 -27.48
N SER A 99 -7.45 9.71 -26.96
CA SER A 99 -7.62 10.97 -27.71
C SER A 99 -6.31 11.56 -28.24
N LEU A 100 -5.17 10.92 -27.97
CA LEU A 100 -3.89 11.34 -28.54
C LEU A 100 -3.84 10.99 -30.02
N SER A 101 -3.25 11.88 -30.83
CA SER A 101 -2.86 11.56 -32.20
C SER A 101 -1.76 10.48 -32.23
N LYS A 102 -1.60 9.85 -33.39
CA LYS A 102 -0.54 8.84 -33.60
C LYS A 102 0.85 9.44 -33.35
N GLU A 103 1.10 10.66 -33.83
CA GLU A 103 2.39 11.35 -33.67
C GLU A 103 2.68 11.69 -32.19
N GLU A 104 1.68 12.14 -31.44
CA GLU A 104 1.84 12.41 -30.00
C GLU A 104 2.17 11.13 -29.22
N LEU A 105 1.47 10.04 -29.52
CA LEU A 105 1.74 8.74 -28.88
C LEU A 105 3.14 8.22 -29.24
N GLU A 106 3.55 8.31 -30.51
CA GLU A 106 4.90 7.93 -30.94
C GLU A 106 5.97 8.77 -30.23
N ASN A 107 5.77 10.09 -30.12
CA ASN A 107 6.67 10.98 -29.40
C ASN A 107 6.80 10.60 -27.91
N LEU A 108 5.69 10.23 -27.25
CA LEU A 108 5.72 9.72 -25.87
C LEU A 108 6.52 8.42 -25.77
N ILE A 109 6.36 7.50 -26.71
CA ILE A 109 7.10 6.23 -26.73
C ILE A 109 8.59 6.46 -26.98
N ILE A 110 8.95 7.40 -27.85
CA ILE A 110 10.36 7.80 -28.09
C ILE A 110 10.97 8.36 -26.81
N LYS A 111 10.27 9.28 -26.13
CA LYS A 111 10.71 9.82 -24.83
C LYS A 111 10.89 8.71 -23.80
N LEU A 112 9.94 7.77 -23.70
CA LEU A 112 10.01 6.63 -22.78
C LEU A 112 11.22 5.74 -23.06
N ARG A 113 11.44 5.36 -24.33
CA ARG A 113 12.58 4.51 -24.72
C ARG A 113 13.91 5.21 -24.44
N LYS A 114 14.03 6.50 -24.77
CA LYS A 114 15.22 7.30 -24.45
C LYS A 114 15.47 7.36 -22.94
N ALA A 115 14.44 7.62 -22.14
CA ALA A 115 14.51 7.69 -20.69
C ALA A 115 14.81 6.34 -20.03
N SER A 116 14.39 5.24 -20.67
CA SER A 116 14.61 3.87 -20.19
C SER A 116 15.91 3.25 -20.70
N HIS A 117 16.70 3.98 -21.49
CA HIS A 117 17.95 3.49 -22.03
C HIS A 117 18.91 3.10 -20.89
N GLY A 118 19.45 1.89 -20.94
CA GLY A 118 20.27 1.32 -19.85
C GLY A 118 19.47 0.68 -18.71
N LEU A 119 18.16 0.92 -18.62
CA LEU A 119 17.25 0.21 -17.71
C LEU A 119 16.67 -1.06 -18.36
N GLU A 120 17.02 -1.36 -19.60
CA GLU A 120 16.44 -2.44 -20.40
C GLU A 120 16.80 -3.84 -19.87
N GLN A 121 17.88 -3.97 -19.09
CA GLN A 121 18.31 -5.25 -18.55
C GLN A 121 17.21 -5.88 -17.68
N PRO A 122 16.96 -7.20 -17.82
CA PRO A 122 16.01 -7.90 -16.96
C PRO A 122 16.40 -7.75 -15.50
N LEU A 123 15.41 -7.47 -14.64
CA LEU A 123 15.64 -7.49 -13.20
C LEU A 123 16.06 -8.90 -12.78
N LYS A 124 17.00 -8.97 -11.85
CA LYS A 124 17.45 -10.22 -11.26
C LYS A 124 16.26 -10.98 -10.67
N GLU A 125 16.17 -12.27 -10.99
CA GLU A 125 15.22 -13.16 -10.33
C GLU A 125 15.73 -13.52 -8.94
N GLN A 126 14.88 -13.29 -7.93
CA GLN A 126 15.16 -13.61 -6.53
C GLN A 126 13.90 -14.14 -5.85
N ILE A 127 13.45 -15.28 -6.36
CA ILE A 127 12.27 -15.99 -5.88
C ILE A 127 12.72 -16.89 -4.73
N LEU A 128 12.47 -16.44 -3.50
CA LEU A 128 12.81 -17.19 -2.28
C LEU A 128 11.52 -17.73 -1.64
N SER A 129 11.67 -18.53 -0.59
CA SER A 129 10.53 -19.00 0.20
C SER A 129 11.00 -19.22 1.64
N HIS A 130 10.24 -18.71 2.60
CA HIS A 130 10.57 -18.83 4.02
C HIS A 130 9.90 -20.05 4.66
N GLN A 131 10.62 -20.74 5.57
CA GLN A 131 10.17 -21.96 6.25
C GLN A 131 8.82 -21.80 6.97
N ALA A 132 8.59 -20.62 7.58
CA ALA A 132 7.37 -20.32 8.35
C ALA A 132 6.05 -20.45 7.55
N LEU A 133 6.10 -20.47 6.21
CA LEU A 133 4.92 -20.64 5.37
C LEU A 133 4.81 -22.03 4.72
N GLN A 134 5.76 -22.94 4.93
CA GLN A 134 5.78 -24.23 4.22
C GLN A 134 4.51 -25.06 4.47
N ASP A 135 4.09 -25.20 5.72
CA ASP A 135 2.87 -25.94 6.05
C ASP A 135 1.64 -25.29 5.41
N ALA A 136 1.57 -23.97 5.48
CA ALA A 136 0.47 -23.21 4.89
C ALA A 136 0.48 -23.29 3.36
N LEU A 137 1.64 -23.36 2.70
CA LEU A 137 1.75 -23.52 1.24
C LEU A 137 1.33 -24.91 0.78
N ASN A 138 1.57 -25.92 1.61
CA ASN A 138 1.28 -27.32 1.31
C ASN A 138 -0.13 -27.77 1.73
N ASP A 139 -0.90 -26.91 2.41
CA ASP A 139 -2.27 -27.24 2.80
C ASP A 139 -3.17 -27.40 1.55
N PRO A 140 -3.73 -28.60 1.30
CA PRO A 140 -4.54 -28.88 0.12
C PRO A 140 -5.90 -28.15 0.13
N LYS A 141 -6.30 -27.57 1.27
CA LYS A 141 -7.53 -26.78 1.38
C LYS A 141 -7.40 -25.38 0.77
N ASN A 142 -6.19 -24.96 0.42
CA ASN A 142 -6.00 -23.65 -0.19
C ASN A 142 -6.50 -23.63 -1.63
N GLY A 143 -7.45 -22.74 -1.91
CA GLY A 143 -7.77 -22.36 -3.28
C GLY A 143 -6.60 -21.66 -3.98
N GLU A 144 -6.69 -21.56 -5.31
CA GLU A 144 -5.64 -20.97 -6.17
C GLU A 144 -5.25 -19.55 -5.75
N SER A 145 -6.24 -18.70 -5.45
CA SER A 145 -6.02 -17.33 -4.99
C SER A 145 -5.25 -17.27 -3.66
N ALA A 146 -5.62 -18.13 -2.70
CA ALA A 146 -4.92 -18.22 -1.42
C ALA A 146 -3.46 -18.67 -1.62
N SER A 147 -3.24 -19.69 -2.46
CA SER A 147 -1.90 -20.16 -2.82
C SER A 147 -1.04 -19.06 -3.45
N LYS A 148 -1.58 -18.28 -4.39
CA LYS A 148 -0.88 -17.13 -5.00
C LYS A 148 -0.49 -16.08 -3.96
N HIS A 149 -1.37 -15.78 -3.01
CA HIS A 149 -1.06 -14.86 -1.93
C HIS A 149 -0.02 -15.41 -0.95
N LEU A 150 -0.04 -16.70 -0.65
CA LEU A 150 0.93 -17.35 0.24
C LEU A 150 2.33 -17.37 -0.41
N LYS A 151 2.43 -17.74 -1.69
CA LYS A 151 3.71 -17.71 -2.44
C LYS A 151 4.36 -16.33 -2.43
N GLN A 152 3.56 -15.28 -2.62
CA GLN A 152 4.05 -13.90 -2.53
C GLN A 152 4.58 -13.56 -1.12
N GLN A 153 3.84 -13.91 -0.07
CA GLN A 153 4.27 -13.65 1.31
C GLN A 153 5.53 -14.45 1.68
N ALA A 154 5.58 -15.73 1.28
CA ALA A 154 6.73 -16.60 1.54
C ALA A 154 8.00 -16.05 0.90
N SER A 155 7.91 -15.53 -0.33
CA SER A 155 9.05 -14.91 -1.00
C SER A 155 9.46 -13.56 -0.41
N ILE A 156 8.50 -12.70 -0.03
CA ILE A 156 8.81 -11.47 0.71
C ILE A 156 9.59 -11.79 1.98
N LEU A 157 9.13 -12.76 2.79
CA LEU A 157 9.82 -13.18 4.00
C LEU A 157 11.19 -13.81 3.73
N GLY A 158 11.33 -14.62 2.69
CA GLY A 158 12.64 -15.18 2.31
C GLY A 158 13.64 -14.10 1.91
N ASN A 159 13.18 -13.03 1.26
CA ASN A 159 14.00 -11.86 0.97
C ASN A 159 14.37 -11.08 2.25
N MET A 160 13.44 -10.93 3.20
CA MET A 160 13.73 -10.33 4.50
C MET A 160 14.79 -11.12 5.28
N GLU A 161 14.70 -12.46 5.28
CA GLU A 161 15.67 -13.35 5.91
C GLU A 161 17.06 -13.19 5.28
N LYS A 162 17.14 -13.22 3.95
CA LYS A 162 18.39 -13.01 3.19
C LYS A 162 19.05 -11.67 3.49
N LEU A 163 18.26 -10.63 3.72
CA LEU A 163 18.74 -9.29 4.08
C LEU A 163 19.03 -9.14 5.58
N HIS A 164 18.97 -10.24 6.35
CA HIS A 164 19.14 -10.25 7.79
C HIS A 164 18.20 -9.28 8.52
N LEU A 165 16.98 -9.13 7.99
CA LEU A 165 15.97 -8.23 8.56
C LEU A 165 15.11 -8.87 9.66
N LEU A 166 15.06 -10.20 9.67
CA LEU A 166 14.34 -11.00 10.66
C LEU A 166 15.26 -11.25 11.88
N GLY A 167 15.20 -10.37 12.87
CA GLY A 167 16.02 -10.46 14.07
C GLY A 167 15.42 -9.74 15.27
N PRO A 168 16.03 -9.89 16.46
CA PRO A 168 15.54 -9.28 17.70
C PRO A 168 15.67 -7.76 17.69
N GLY A 169 14.92 -7.12 18.57
CA GLY A 169 15.04 -5.68 18.80
C GLY A 169 14.57 -4.82 17.63
N ARG A 170 13.54 -5.26 16.89
CA ARG A 170 13.05 -4.56 15.68
C ARG A 170 11.58 -4.22 15.77
N CYS A 171 11.21 -3.11 15.12
CA CYS A 171 9.81 -2.76 14.89
C CYS A 171 9.45 -2.93 13.41
N PHE A 172 8.55 -3.87 13.10
CA PHE A 172 8.04 -4.07 11.75
C PHE A 172 6.84 -3.17 11.50
N VAL A 173 6.91 -2.32 10.48
CA VAL A 173 5.82 -1.41 10.09
C VAL A 173 5.23 -1.89 8.77
N GLU A 174 4.05 -2.51 8.82
CA GLU A 174 3.30 -2.91 7.63
C GLU A 174 2.44 -1.75 7.14
N PHE A 175 2.85 -1.14 6.03
CA PHE A 175 2.09 -0.10 5.35
C PHE A 175 1.02 -0.72 4.46
N GLY A 176 -0.21 -0.22 4.56
CA GLY A 176 -1.35 -0.78 3.82
C GLY A 176 -1.71 -2.18 4.30
N ALA A 177 -1.71 -2.37 5.63
CA ALA A 177 -1.75 -3.70 6.22
C ALA A 177 -3.02 -4.50 5.89
N GLY A 178 -4.15 -3.85 5.58
CA GLY A 178 -5.42 -4.51 5.34
C GLY A 178 -5.75 -5.50 6.46
N ARG A 179 -5.78 -6.80 6.12
CA ARG A 179 -6.04 -7.90 7.07
C ARG A 179 -4.86 -8.26 7.99
N GLY A 180 -3.67 -7.68 7.80
CA GLY A 180 -2.46 -7.91 8.61
C GLY A 180 -1.79 -9.27 8.38
N LYS A 181 -1.98 -9.87 7.20
CA LYS A 181 -1.46 -11.22 6.92
C LYS A 181 0.07 -11.24 6.81
N LEU A 182 0.70 -10.17 6.28
CA LEU A 182 2.15 -10.16 6.16
C LEU A 182 2.80 -10.11 7.55
N SER A 183 2.38 -9.17 8.42
CA SER A 183 2.86 -9.12 9.81
C SER A 183 2.59 -10.41 10.59
N HIS A 184 1.45 -11.08 10.33
CA HIS A 184 1.18 -12.38 10.94
C HIS A 184 2.26 -13.41 10.60
N TRP A 185 2.67 -13.52 9.34
CA TRP A 185 3.72 -14.44 8.93
C TRP A 185 5.11 -14.00 9.42
N VAL A 186 5.40 -12.70 9.46
CA VAL A 186 6.66 -12.19 10.03
C VAL A 186 6.73 -12.56 11.52
N ALA A 187 5.65 -12.42 12.27
CA ALA A 187 5.59 -12.87 13.66
C ALA A 187 5.71 -14.39 13.79
N ALA A 188 5.16 -15.16 12.85
CA ALA A 188 5.35 -16.62 12.82
C ALA A 188 6.81 -17.01 12.58
N ALA A 189 7.54 -16.26 11.74
CA ALA A 189 8.98 -16.44 11.54
C ALA A 189 9.81 -16.05 12.77
N LEU A 190 9.29 -15.17 13.63
CA LEU A 190 9.98 -14.60 14.79
C LEU A 190 9.47 -15.15 16.14
N GLN A 191 8.81 -16.32 16.17
CA GLN A 191 8.16 -16.86 17.38
C GLN A 191 9.10 -17.01 18.60
N ASN A 192 10.39 -17.23 18.36
CA ASN A 192 11.40 -17.41 19.42
C ASN A 192 12.34 -16.21 19.56
N VAL A 193 11.94 -15.04 19.02
CA VAL A 193 12.77 -13.84 18.99
C VAL A 193 12.17 -12.79 19.92
N GLU A 194 12.99 -12.32 20.86
CA GLU A 194 12.57 -11.33 21.84
C GLU A 194 12.60 -9.89 21.31
N ASN A 195 11.86 -9.01 21.98
CA ASN A 195 11.83 -7.56 21.72
C ASN A 195 11.45 -7.20 20.27
N VAL A 196 10.38 -7.82 19.76
CA VAL A 196 9.81 -7.52 18.44
C VAL A 196 8.49 -6.77 18.59
N HIS A 197 8.33 -5.70 17.82
CA HIS A 197 7.10 -4.90 17.79
C HIS A 197 6.50 -4.87 16.37
N PHE A 198 5.18 -4.82 16.28
CA PHE A 198 4.46 -4.79 15.00
C PHE A 198 3.51 -3.60 14.93
N LEU A 199 3.69 -2.73 13.94
CA LEU A 199 2.81 -1.61 13.62
C LEU A 199 2.11 -1.86 12.29
N LEU A 200 0.78 -1.93 12.33
CA LEU A 200 -0.04 -2.13 11.15
C LEU A 200 -0.72 -0.81 10.78
N VAL A 201 -0.29 -0.19 9.69
CA VAL A 201 -0.82 1.09 9.22
C VAL A 201 -1.89 0.85 8.16
N GLU A 202 -3.11 1.31 8.42
CA GLU A 202 -4.23 1.16 7.50
C GLU A 202 -5.19 2.35 7.58
N ARG A 203 -5.70 2.79 6.44
CA ARG A 203 -6.67 3.88 6.36
C ARG A 203 -8.09 3.39 6.65
N ALA A 204 -8.44 2.19 6.20
CA ALA A 204 -9.78 1.61 6.29
C ALA A 204 -10.08 0.92 7.64
N THR A 205 -11.37 0.86 8.01
CA THR A 205 -11.85 0.25 9.28
C THR A 205 -12.31 -1.21 9.13
N THR A 206 -11.75 -1.99 8.21
CA THR A 206 -12.27 -3.35 7.91
C THR A 206 -12.26 -4.25 9.15
N ARG A 207 -13.28 -5.12 9.31
CA ARG A 207 -13.44 -6.01 10.48
C ARG A 207 -12.22 -6.95 10.60
N PHE A 208 -11.39 -6.74 11.61
CA PHE A 208 -10.08 -7.35 11.75
C PHE A 208 -10.15 -8.80 12.27
N LYS A 209 -10.27 -9.76 11.34
CA LYS A 209 -10.46 -11.20 11.63
C LYS A 209 -9.23 -11.89 12.27
N VAL A 210 -8.06 -11.24 12.29
CA VAL A 210 -6.78 -11.83 12.75
C VAL A 210 -6.27 -11.22 14.06
N ASP A 211 -6.72 -10.02 14.44
CA ASP A 211 -6.25 -9.32 15.64
C ASP A 211 -6.56 -10.11 16.93
N GLY A 212 -7.63 -10.92 16.93
CA GLY A 212 -7.94 -11.85 18.03
C GLY A 212 -6.95 -13.02 18.19
N LYS A 213 -6.16 -13.34 17.16
CA LYS A 213 -5.11 -14.38 17.17
C LYS A 213 -3.74 -13.82 17.59
N HIS A 214 -3.55 -12.51 17.61
CA HIS A 214 -2.28 -11.87 17.95
C HIS A 214 -2.02 -11.76 19.47
N LYS A 215 -2.65 -12.62 20.28
CA LYS A 215 -2.32 -12.78 21.72
C LYS A 215 -1.08 -13.69 21.90
N MET A 216 -0.01 -13.41 21.15
CA MET A 216 1.30 -14.00 21.44
C MET A 216 1.89 -13.29 22.66
N ARG A 217 2.64 -14.03 23.49
CA ARG A 217 2.99 -13.61 24.86
C ARG A 217 3.96 -12.43 24.96
N ASP A 218 4.72 -12.09 23.90
CA ASP A 218 5.72 -11.00 23.93
C ASP A 218 5.72 -10.05 22.71
N SER A 219 5.00 -10.38 21.62
CA SER A 219 4.91 -9.54 20.42
C SER A 219 3.74 -8.58 20.49
N ALA A 220 4.02 -7.29 20.69
CA ALA A 220 2.99 -6.26 20.74
C ALA A 220 2.57 -5.85 19.32
N PHE A 221 1.38 -6.31 18.91
CA PHE A 221 0.70 -5.84 17.71
C PHE A 221 -0.08 -4.57 18.02
N GLU A 222 0.22 -3.49 17.32
CA GLU A 222 -0.50 -2.23 17.39
C GLU A 222 -0.94 -1.82 15.97
N ARG A 223 -2.19 -1.39 15.84
CA ARG A 223 -2.78 -1.00 14.55
C ARG A 223 -3.07 0.50 14.56
N LEU A 224 -2.46 1.22 13.63
CA LEU A 224 -2.62 2.66 13.47
C LEU A 224 -3.62 2.93 12.35
N GLN A 225 -4.81 3.41 12.72
CA GLN A 225 -5.81 3.83 11.75
C GLN A 225 -5.54 5.27 11.29
N VAL A 226 -4.77 5.43 10.21
CA VAL A 226 -4.36 6.74 9.69
C VAL A 226 -3.95 6.63 8.22
N ASP A 227 -4.15 7.69 7.44
CA ASP A 227 -3.58 7.78 6.09
C ASP A 227 -2.06 8.00 6.20
N ILE A 228 -1.27 7.27 5.41
CA ILE A 228 0.19 7.37 5.40
C ILE A 228 0.62 8.81 5.12
N GLN A 229 -0.15 9.57 4.32
CA GLN A 229 0.09 10.99 4.06
C GLN A 229 0.24 11.83 5.33
N HIS A 230 -0.39 11.43 6.44
CA HIS A 230 -0.44 12.17 7.69
C HIS A 230 0.24 11.47 8.87
N LEU A 231 0.90 10.33 8.65
CA LEU A 231 1.51 9.54 9.70
C LEU A 231 2.91 10.06 10.05
N CYS A 232 3.11 10.44 11.32
CA CYS A 232 4.43 10.73 11.88
C CYS A 232 4.86 9.58 12.80
N LEU A 233 5.78 8.73 12.34
CA LEU A 233 6.27 7.57 13.10
C LEU A 233 6.94 7.97 14.42
N ASN A 234 7.63 9.12 14.46
CA ASN A 234 8.28 9.64 15.67
C ASN A 234 7.30 9.95 16.81
N LYS A 235 6.04 10.20 16.49
CA LYS A 235 4.97 10.47 17.47
C LYS A 235 4.17 9.24 17.86
N VAL A 236 4.56 8.06 17.37
CA VAL A 236 3.91 6.79 17.75
C VAL A 236 4.46 6.38 19.12
N PRO A 237 3.61 6.27 20.17
CA PRO A 237 4.11 6.11 21.54
C PRO A 237 4.96 4.85 21.78
N SER A 238 4.70 3.76 21.03
CA SER A 238 5.47 2.53 21.14
C SER A 238 6.87 2.65 20.52
N LEU A 239 7.03 3.41 19.43
CA LEU A 239 8.32 3.70 18.81
C LEU A 239 9.13 4.69 19.63
N GLU A 240 8.48 5.76 20.11
CA GLU A 240 9.12 6.80 20.94
C GLU A 240 9.73 6.21 22.22
N LYS A 241 9.02 5.27 22.87
CA LYS A 241 9.48 4.63 24.11
C LYS A 241 10.58 3.60 23.91
N LYS A 242 10.48 2.78 22.85
CA LYS A 242 11.40 1.64 22.66
C LYS A 242 12.62 1.97 21.79
N LYS A 243 12.53 3.00 20.93
CA LYS A 243 13.57 3.41 19.96
C LYS A 243 14.16 2.23 19.16
N LEU A 244 13.33 1.25 18.79
CA LEU A 244 13.78 0.10 18.01
C LEU A 244 13.99 0.48 16.54
N PRO A 245 15.04 -0.05 15.88
CA PRO A 245 15.18 0.06 14.43
C PRO A 245 13.95 -0.45 13.69
N VAL A 246 13.49 0.35 12.74
CA VAL A 246 12.27 0.10 11.96
C VAL A 246 12.58 -0.71 10.70
N VAL A 247 11.74 -1.70 10.42
CA VAL A 247 11.70 -2.39 9.13
C VAL A 247 10.36 -2.10 8.46
N GLY A 248 10.38 -1.32 7.37
CA GLY A 248 9.19 -1.00 6.60
C GLY A 248 8.83 -2.12 5.63
N VAL A 249 7.62 -2.67 5.72
CA VAL A 249 7.14 -3.75 4.86
C VAL A 249 5.81 -3.44 4.19
N GLY A 250 5.56 -4.02 3.01
CA GLY A 250 4.28 -3.86 2.33
C GLY A 250 4.05 -4.91 1.24
N LYS A 251 2.87 -5.53 1.25
CA LYS A 251 2.41 -6.44 0.19
C LYS A 251 1.31 -5.77 -0.63
N HIS A 252 1.69 -5.31 -1.82
CA HIS A 252 0.88 -4.50 -2.72
C HIS A 252 0.51 -3.13 -2.17
N LEU A 253 1.52 -2.34 -1.82
CA LEU A 253 1.29 -0.96 -1.42
C LEU A 253 0.95 -0.12 -2.67
N CYS A 254 -0.34 0.12 -2.89
CA CYS A 254 -0.82 0.58 -4.19
C CYS A 254 -0.63 2.09 -4.43
N GLY A 255 -0.18 2.45 -5.63
CA GLY A 255 -0.16 3.82 -6.12
C GLY A 255 0.70 4.75 -5.27
N ALA A 256 0.19 5.95 -4.99
CA ALA A 256 0.86 6.96 -4.17
C ALA A 256 1.26 6.47 -2.76
N ALA A 257 0.60 5.43 -2.23
CA ALA A 257 0.90 4.92 -0.89
C ALA A 257 2.34 4.41 -0.75
N THR A 258 2.93 3.87 -1.82
CA THR A 258 4.35 3.47 -1.81
C THR A 258 5.24 4.68 -1.58
N ASP A 259 5.03 5.74 -2.37
CA ASP A 259 5.86 6.93 -2.33
C ASP A 259 5.69 7.70 -0.99
N LEU A 260 4.46 7.74 -0.46
CA LEU A 260 4.18 8.27 0.88
C LEU A 260 4.89 7.46 1.98
N ALA A 261 4.92 6.13 1.89
CA ALA A 261 5.59 5.27 2.86
C ALA A 261 7.11 5.41 2.81
N LEU A 262 7.68 5.54 1.61
CA LEU A 262 9.11 5.80 1.46
C LEU A 262 9.48 7.10 2.19
N ARG A 263 8.79 8.23 1.91
CA ARG A 263 9.04 9.50 2.64
C ARG A 263 8.84 9.36 4.14
N CYS A 264 7.80 8.65 4.57
CA CYS A 264 7.54 8.39 5.98
C CYS A 264 8.74 7.73 6.67
N LEU A 265 9.39 6.77 6.00
CA LEU A 265 10.54 6.05 6.52
C LEU A 265 11.86 6.85 6.42
N VAL A 266 12.14 7.47 5.27
CA VAL A 266 13.49 7.99 4.97
C VAL A 266 13.64 9.50 5.03
N GLU A 267 12.54 10.25 5.22
CA GLU A 267 12.56 11.69 5.47
C GLU A 267 11.99 11.99 6.85
N SER A 268 10.68 11.75 7.03
CA SER A 268 9.96 12.18 8.23
C SER A 268 10.40 11.45 9.50
N TYR A 269 10.79 10.18 9.37
CA TYR A 269 11.25 9.39 10.52
C TYR A 269 12.72 9.65 10.84
N THR A 270 13.60 9.55 9.85
CA THR A 270 15.06 9.78 10.00
C THR A 270 15.40 11.21 10.42
N ALA A 271 14.78 12.24 9.83
CA ALA A 271 15.14 13.63 10.10
C ALA A 271 14.92 14.08 11.55
N CYS A 272 13.98 13.47 12.29
CA CYS A 272 13.80 13.82 13.71
C CYS A 272 14.68 12.99 14.65
N CYS A 273 15.29 11.89 14.20
CA CYS A 273 16.25 11.13 15.01
C CYS A 273 17.59 11.87 15.14
N ASP A 274 17.95 12.68 14.14
CA ASP A 274 19.19 13.46 14.12
C ASP A 274 19.04 14.86 14.79
N GLY A 275 17.81 15.25 15.14
CA GLY A 275 17.44 16.62 15.53
C GLY A 275 17.50 16.98 17.02
N GLU A 276 17.93 16.10 17.92
CA GLU A 276 18.09 16.44 19.36
C GLU A 276 19.44 17.11 19.69
N SER A 277 20.15 17.65 18.69
CA SER A 277 21.42 18.37 18.86
C SER A 277 21.40 19.75 18.18
N GLU A 278 20.38 20.59 18.43
CA GLU A 278 20.50 22.03 18.16
C GLU A 278 20.32 22.84 19.45
N GLU A 279 21.45 23.22 20.05
CA GLU A 279 21.62 24.57 20.62
C GLU A 279 23.11 24.93 20.76
N SER A 280 23.67 25.55 19.73
CA SER A 280 24.24 26.91 19.82
C SER A 280 25.01 27.26 18.54
N ALA A 281 24.65 28.40 17.96
CA ALA A 281 25.17 28.97 16.72
C ALA A 281 26.70 29.09 16.66
N PRO A 282 27.33 29.09 15.46
CA PRO A 282 28.77 29.11 15.33
C PRO A 282 29.32 30.51 15.63
N LYS A 283 29.94 30.67 16.80
CA LYS A 283 30.83 31.82 17.05
C LYS A 283 32.19 31.54 16.42
N ARG A 284 32.45 32.24 15.32
CA ARG A 284 33.75 32.73 14.79
C ARG A 284 35.02 32.08 15.36
N CYS A 285 35.80 31.49 14.45
CA CYS A 285 37.19 31.10 14.64
C CYS A 285 38.05 32.21 15.26
N ARG A 286 38.88 31.85 16.23
CA ARG A 286 40.15 32.51 16.52
C ARG A 286 41.21 31.44 16.74
N SER A 287 42.26 31.54 15.93
CA SER A 287 43.49 30.76 15.94
C SER A 287 44.32 31.05 17.19
N ALA A 288 44.87 29.99 17.79
CA ALA A 288 46.10 30.02 18.57
C ALA A 288 46.68 28.59 18.57
N GLU A 289 47.96 28.50 18.27
CA GLU A 289 48.75 27.29 18.06
C GLU A 289 49.20 26.63 19.39
N THR A 290 49.68 25.38 19.24
CA THR A 290 50.81 24.76 19.97
C THR A 290 50.51 23.77 21.11
N GLU A 291 50.65 22.49 20.74
CA GLU A 291 51.33 21.36 21.39
C GLU A 291 50.84 20.71 22.72
N VAL A 292 50.70 19.38 22.63
CA VAL A 292 51.40 18.30 23.38
C VAL A 292 50.42 17.17 23.77
N ALA A 293 50.66 15.97 23.22
CA ALA A 293 50.02 14.72 23.64
C ALA A 293 50.55 14.24 25.00
N PRO A 294 49.79 13.42 25.74
CA PRO A 294 50.16 12.00 25.75
C PRO A 294 48.99 11.01 25.77
N ASP A 295 49.34 9.80 25.37
CA ASP A 295 48.55 8.58 25.25
C ASP A 295 47.72 8.21 26.49
N THR A 296 46.46 7.87 26.25
CA THR A 296 45.79 6.79 27.00
C THR A 296 44.87 6.03 26.06
N SER A 297 45.24 4.78 25.81
CA SER A 297 44.45 3.75 25.15
C SER A 297 43.15 3.49 25.91
N ALA A 298 42.01 3.91 25.35
CA ALA A 298 40.69 3.49 25.77
C ALA A 298 39.81 3.31 24.53
N ALA A 299 39.52 2.04 24.24
CA ALA A 299 38.46 1.51 23.39
C ALA A 299 37.87 2.49 22.36
N GLU A 300 38.32 2.36 21.11
CA GLU A 300 37.58 2.81 19.93
C GLU A 300 36.24 2.07 19.88
N GLY A 301 35.25 2.57 20.63
CA GLY A 301 33.86 2.29 20.37
C GLY A 301 33.53 2.92 19.03
N SER A 302 33.56 2.12 17.97
CA SER A 302 32.87 2.41 16.72
C SER A 302 31.52 3.01 17.05
N ARG A 303 31.32 4.30 16.76
CA ARG A 303 30.00 4.89 16.68
C ARG A 303 29.30 4.15 15.55
N ASP A 304 28.66 3.06 15.89
CA ASP A 304 27.83 2.30 14.96
C ASP A 304 26.75 3.29 14.50
N ASP A 305 26.85 3.74 13.25
CA ASP A 305 25.87 4.60 12.56
C ASP A 305 24.57 3.80 12.43
N CYS A 306 23.89 3.56 13.54
CA CYS A 306 22.68 2.75 13.60
C CYS A 306 21.53 3.61 13.07
N ARG A 307 21.34 3.58 11.75
CA ARG A 307 20.22 4.26 11.12
C ARG A 307 18.90 3.78 11.74
N PRO A 308 17.94 4.68 11.98
CA PRO A 308 16.69 4.31 12.64
C PRO A 308 15.83 3.37 11.79
N VAL A 309 16.08 3.27 10.48
CA VAL A 309 15.44 2.29 9.58
C VAL A 309 16.46 1.23 9.17
N ALA A 310 16.28 0.02 9.68
CA ALA A 310 17.13 -1.13 9.39
C ALA A 310 16.88 -1.74 8.01
N GLY A 311 15.70 -1.52 7.42
CA GLY A 311 15.43 -1.93 6.05
C GLY A 311 14.01 -1.66 5.55
N ILE A 312 13.85 -1.76 4.23
CA ILE A 312 12.60 -1.53 3.51
C ILE A 312 12.38 -2.70 2.57
N VAL A 313 11.20 -3.31 2.58
CA VAL A 313 10.81 -4.43 1.69
C VAL A 313 9.37 -4.24 1.23
N ILE A 314 9.18 -3.70 0.02
CA ILE A 314 7.85 -3.35 -0.50
C ILE A 314 7.64 -4.00 -1.87
N ALA A 315 6.57 -4.79 -2.00
CA ALA A 315 6.12 -5.31 -3.30
C ALA A 315 5.39 -4.21 -4.06
N LEU A 316 5.96 -3.78 -5.18
CA LEU A 316 5.48 -2.66 -5.98
C LEU A 316 4.30 -3.09 -6.85
N CYS A 317 3.25 -2.27 -6.92
CA CYS A 317 2.09 -2.55 -7.76
C CYS A 317 1.28 -1.29 -8.06
N CYS A 318 0.33 -1.42 -9.00
CA CYS A 318 -0.65 -0.38 -9.30
C CYS A 318 -0.02 0.98 -9.65
N HIS A 319 1.03 0.98 -10.46
CA HIS A 319 1.69 2.20 -10.94
C HIS A 319 0.70 3.17 -11.58
N HIS A 320 -0.37 2.67 -12.22
CA HIS A 320 -1.47 3.47 -12.75
C HIS A 320 -2.22 4.34 -11.72
N LYS A 321 -2.02 4.10 -10.41
CA LYS A 321 -2.57 4.90 -9.30
C LYS A 321 -1.53 5.79 -8.61
N CYS A 322 -0.30 5.85 -9.14
CA CYS A 322 0.68 6.82 -8.67
C CYS A 322 0.19 8.24 -8.95
N ASP A 323 0.73 9.20 -8.23
CA ASP A 323 0.40 10.62 -8.38
C ASP A 323 1.70 11.41 -8.40
N TRP A 324 1.84 12.34 -9.34
CA TRP A 324 3.06 13.13 -9.48
C TRP A 324 3.39 13.94 -8.21
N THR A 325 2.38 14.46 -7.52
CA THR A 325 2.53 15.22 -6.27
C THR A 325 3.23 14.37 -5.20
N HIS A 326 2.84 13.10 -5.12
CA HIS A 326 3.32 12.17 -4.11
C HIS A 326 4.51 11.33 -4.57
N TYR A 327 4.87 11.38 -5.85
CA TYR A 327 5.98 10.61 -6.37
C TYR A 327 7.32 11.09 -5.79
N VAL A 328 8.19 10.15 -5.40
CA VAL A 328 9.50 10.46 -4.80
C VAL A 328 10.59 10.66 -5.85
N GLY A 329 10.50 9.99 -7.00
CA GLY A 329 11.49 10.05 -8.07
C GLY A 329 11.36 11.25 -9.01
N ARG A 330 10.85 12.40 -8.53
CA ARG A 330 10.62 13.59 -9.36
C ARG A 330 11.93 14.14 -9.95
N GLU A 331 12.97 14.22 -9.12
CA GLU A 331 14.30 14.70 -9.54
C GLU A 331 14.90 13.80 -10.64
N PHE A 332 14.73 12.48 -10.51
CA PHE A 332 15.12 11.52 -11.54
C PHE A 332 14.42 11.79 -12.87
N PHE A 333 13.09 11.98 -12.84
CA PHE A 333 12.33 12.31 -14.04
C PHE A 333 12.78 13.64 -14.66
N THR A 334 12.98 14.67 -13.84
CA THR A 334 13.47 15.97 -14.30
C THR A 334 14.86 15.88 -14.91
N ALA A 335 15.76 15.09 -14.33
CA ALA A 335 17.11 14.85 -14.88
C ALA A 335 17.08 14.17 -16.26
N LEU A 336 16.04 13.37 -16.53
CA LEU A 336 15.80 12.75 -17.84
C LEU A 336 15.06 13.67 -18.83
N GLY A 337 14.75 14.91 -18.45
CA GLY A 337 13.97 15.84 -19.26
C GLY A 337 12.48 15.50 -19.32
N LEU A 338 11.97 14.76 -18.34
CA LEU A 338 10.56 14.39 -18.21
C LEU A 338 9.88 15.24 -17.13
N GLY A 339 8.60 15.54 -17.34
CA GLY A 339 7.80 16.32 -16.41
C GLY A 339 6.52 15.62 -15.95
N PRO A 340 5.62 16.36 -15.27
CA PRO A 340 4.32 15.84 -14.83
C PRO A 340 3.45 15.30 -15.97
N VAL A 341 3.55 15.88 -17.17
CA VAL A 341 2.78 15.46 -18.34
C VAL A 341 3.23 14.07 -18.81
N GLU A 342 4.52 13.87 -19.03
CA GLU A 342 5.06 12.55 -19.39
C GLU A 342 4.77 11.52 -18.31
N PHE A 343 4.96 11.88 -17.04
CA PHE A 343 4.63 10.99 -15.92
C PHE A 343 3.16 10.56 -15.94
N HIS A 344 2.23 11.48 -16.16
CA HIS A 344 0.80 11.17 -16.24
C HIS A 344 0.50 10.10 -17.31
N TYR A 345 1.10 10.24 -18.50
CA TYR A 345 0.91 9.27 -19.58
C TYR A 345 1.59 7.94 -19.29
N PHE A 346 2.84 7.94 -18.81
CA PHE A 346 3.59 6.72 -18.47
C PHE A 346 2.91 5.94 -17.35
N GLN A 347 2.42 6.64 -16.32
CA GLN A 347 1.58 6.08 -15.27
C GLN A 347 0.38 5.34 -15.87
N ARG A 348 -0.38 5.95 -16.78
CA ARG A 348 -1.55 5.28 -17.39
C ARG A 348 -1.13 4.12 -18.29
N MET A 349 -0.10 4.29 -19.11
CA MET A 349 0.45 3.26 -20.00
C MET A 349 1.03 2.06 -19.24
N SER A 350 1.43 2.22 -17.97
CA SER A 350 1.90 1.10 -17.13
C SER A 350 0.89 -0.04 -16.99
N SER A 351 -0.41 0.25 -17.11
CA SER A 351 -1.49 -0.74 -17.07
C SER A 351 -1.40 -1.76 -18.23
N TRP A 352 -0.83 -1.35 -19.37
CA TRP A 352 -0.69 -2.19 -20.56
C TRP A 352 0.16 -3.45 -20.31
N ALA A 353 1.05 -3.42 -19.32
CA ALA A 353 1.82 -4.60 -18.90
C ALA A 353 0.93 -5.75 -18.40
N THR A 354 -0.32 -5.45 -18.01
CA THR A 354 -1.24 -6.38 -17.35
C THR A 354 -2.57 -6.58 -18.10
N CYS A 355 -2.91 -5.70 -19.04
CA CYS A 355 -4.22 -5.70 -19.71
C CYS A 355 -4.44 -6.83 -20.74
N GLY A 356 -3.40 -7.54 -21.19
CA GLY A 356 -3.48 -8.47 -22.32
C GLY A 356 -3.94 -9.92 -22.04
N MET A 357 -4.32 -10.28 -20.82
CA MET A 357 -4.48 -11.69 -20.40
C MET A 357 -5.92 -12.22 -20.27
N ARG A 358 -6.95 -11.44 -20.63
CA ARG A 358 -8.32 -11.99 -20.74
C ARG A 358 -8.54 -12.55 -22.13
N GLU A 359 -8.01 -13.73 -22.39
CA GLU A 359 -8.57 -14.57 -23.44
C GLU A 359 -10.02 -14.88 -23.04
N ALA A 360 -10.97 -14.54 -23.91
CA ALA A 360 -12.38 -14.87 -23.67
C ALA A 360 -12.49 -16.40 -23.60
N PRO A 361 -13.06 -16.99 -22.52
CA PRO A 361 -13.23 -18.43 -22.49
C PRO A 361 -14.17 -18.85 -23.63
N ALA A 362 -13.64 -19.68 -24.53
CA ALA A 362 -14.43 -20.40 -25.50
C ALA A 362 -15.45 -21.27 -24.75
N THR A 363 -16.73 -21.01 -25.04
CA THR A 363 -17.91 -21.84 -24.77
C THR A 363 -17.71 -23.08 -23.87
N ALA A 364 -18.22 -23.04 -22.63
CA ALA A 364 -18.48 -24.23 -21.84
C ALA A 364 -19.98 -24.33 -21.48
N PRO A 365 -20.58 -25.53 -21.52
CA PRO A 365 -22.02 -25.72 -21.37
C PRO A 365 -22.46 -25.73 -19.90
N ALA A 366 -23.75 -25.48 -19.69
CA ALA A 366 -24.41 -25.42 -18.39
C ALA A 366 -24.13 -26.66 -17.52
N ARG A 367 -23.79 -26.42 -16.24
CA ARG A 367 -23.84 -27.42 -15.17
C ARG A 367 -24.45 -26.83 -13.91
N ASP A 368 -25.10 -27.75 -13.22
CA ASP A 368 -26.19 -27.67 -12.24
C ASP A 368 -25.78 -27.11 -10.87
N GLU A 369 -26.73 -26.47 -10.18
CA GLU A 369 -26.54 -25.85 -8.86
C GLU A 369 -26.72 -26.87 -7.73
N GLY A 370 -25.70 -27.03 -6.89
CA GLY A 370 -25.81 -27.78 -5.63
C GLY A 370 -24.50 -27.78 -4.84
N ASP A 371 -24.29 -26.73 -4.03
CA ASP A 371 -24.03 -26.84 -2.58
C ASP A 371 -23.47 -25.53 -1.99
N GLU A 372 -23.98 -25.20 -0.81
CA GLU A 372 -23.61 -24.04 -0.01
C GLU A 372 -22.25 -24.23 0.66
N GLU A 373 -21.22 -23.52 0.20
CA GLU A 373 -20.05 -23.20 1.03
C GLU A 373 -19.71 -21.71 0.97
N THR A 374 -19.59 -21.11 2.14
CA THR A 374 -19.28 -19.69 2.36
C THR A 374 -17.83 -19.38 1.95
N HIS A 375 -17.61 -19.03 0.68
CA HIS A 375 -16.29 -18.63 0.20
C HIS A 375 -15.97 -17.14 0.41
N ASP A 376 -14.78 -16.93 0.99
CA ASP A 376 -14.00 -15.70 1.08
C ASP A 376 -13.80 -15.06 -0.31
N ALA A 377 -14.53 -13.99 -0.59
CA ALA A 377 -14.29 -13.12 -1.75
C ALA A 377 -14.29 -11.65 -1.29
N ALA A 378 -13.14 -11.20 -0.80
CA ALA A 378 -12.85 -9.78 -0.58
C ALA A 378 -11.33 -9.59 -0.47
N ASP A 379 -10.60 -9.97 -1.51
CA ASP A 379 -9.21 -9.54 -1.79
C ASP A 379 -9.01 -9.49 -3.33
N GLU A 380 -10.06 -9.18 -4.09
CA GLU A 380 -9.92 -8.76 -5.49
C GLU A 380 -9.79 -7.23 -5.53
N PRO A 381 -8.89 -6.67 -6.36
CA PRO A 381 -8.94 -5.25 -6.65
C PRO A 381 -10.34 -4.95 -7.21
N PRO A 382 -11.01 -3.87 -6.78
CA PRO A 382 -12.26 -3.47 -7.40
C PRO A 382 -11.96 -3.30 -8.89
N GLY A 383 -12.68 -4.07 -9.71
CA GLY A 383 -12.56 -4.03 -11.16
C GLY A 383 -12.57 -2.57 -11.59
N SER A 384 -11.44 -2.12 -12.15
CA SER A 384 -11.43 -0.88 -12.88
C SER A 384 -12.50 -1.01 -13.95
N GLU A 385 -13.40 -0.04 -14.01
CA GLU A 385 -14.11 0.26 -15.24
C GLU A 385 -13.02 0.55 -16.28
N THR A 386 -12.56 -0.49 -16.96
CA THR A 386 -11.61 -0.39 -18.05
C THR A 386 -12.33 0.38 -19.12
N GLU A 387 -11.93 1.65 -19.30
CA GLU A 387 -12.33 2.46 -20.44
C GLU A 387 -12.25 1.59 -21.69
N SER A 388 -13.37 1.51 -22.39
CA SER A 388 -13.59 0.79 -23.64
C SER A 388 -12.80 1.44 -24.80
N GLY A 389 -11.50 1.66 -24.61
CA GLY A 389 -10.57 2.30 -25.56
C GLY A 389 -9.63 1.33 -26.27
N SER A 390 -9.70 0.03 -25.98
CA SER A 390 -8.83 -0.99 -26.60
C SER A 390 -8.95 -1.03 -28.13
N ALA A 391 -10.13 -0.72 -28.67
CA ALA A 391 -10.43 -0.81 -30.08
C ALA A 391 -9.75 0.27 -30.93
N ALA A 392 -9.64 1.52 -30.44
CA ALA A 392 -9.06 2.63 -31.20
C ALA A 392 -7.54 2.51 -31.36
N LEU A 393 -6.85 1.97 -30.36
CA LEU A 393 -5.40 1.78 -30.38
C LEU A 393 -4.98 0.47 -31.08
N GLN A 394 -5.93 -0.46 -31.34
CA GLN A 394 -5.62 -1.84 -31.82
C GLN A 394 -5.03 -1.85 -33.24
N GLY A 395 -5.17 -0.76 -33.99
CA GLY A 395 -4.52 -0.57 -35.29
C GLY A 395 -3.13 0.09 -35.25
N VAL A 396 -2.65 0.57 -34.09
CA VAL A 396 -1.40 1.36 -34.00
C VAL A 396 -0.25 0.58 -33.36
N LEU A 397 -0.53 -0.27 -32.36
CA LEU A 397 0.46 -1.06 -31.63
C LEU A 397 -0.05 -2.48 -31.43
N SER A 398 0.83 -3.47 -31.57
CA SER A 398 0.54 -4.87 -31.26
C SER A 398 0.31 -5.07 -29.75
N VAL A 399 -0.25 -6.23 -29.38
CA VAL A 399 -0.48 -6.58 -27.98
C VAL A 399 0.85 -6.73 -27.24
N GLU A 400 1.85 -7.29 -27.92
CA GLU A 400 3.21 -7.50 -27.45
C GLU A 400 3.91 -6.16 -27.21
N GLU A 401 3.85 -5.24 -28.18
CA GLU A 401 4.44 -3.90 -28.06
C GLU A 401 3.84 -3.12 -26.89
N ARG A 402 2.51 -3.17 -26.72
CA ARG A 402 1.86 -2.52 -25.56
C ARG A 402 2.34 -3.09 -24.24
N LYS A 403 2.50 -4.42 -24.17
CA LYS A 403 2.99 -5.09 -22.97
C LYS A 403 4.40 -4.63 -22.63
N GLU A 404 5.30 -4.59 -23.61
CA GLU A 404 6.67 -4.09 -23.46
C GLU A 404 6.71 -2.63 -23.02
N ILE A 405 5.93 -1.77 -23.67
CA ILE A 405 5.81 -0.34 -23.31
C ILE A 405 5.30 -0.19 -21.86
N GLY A 406 4.29 -0.97 -21.48
CA GLY A 406 3.78 -0.96 -20.11
C GLY A 406 4.84 -1.39 -19.09
N GLN A 407 5.65 -2.40 -19.42
CA GLN A 407 6.75 -2.86 -18.56
C GLN A 407 7.84 -1.80 -18.42
N LEU A 408 8.20 -1.10 -19.50
CA LEU A 408 9.14 0.02 -19.47
C LEU A 408 8.62 1.16 -18.59
N CYS A 409 7.34 1.53 -18.71
CA CYS A 409 6.72 2.55 -17.85
C CYS A 409 6.84 2.18 -16.37
N LYS A 410 6.52 0.93 -16.00
CA LYS A 410 6.67 0.44 -14.63
C LYS A 410 8.12 0.55 -14.16
N ARG A 411 9.06 0.08 -14.98
CA ARG A 411 10.48 0.07 -14.64
C ARG A 411 11.05 1.47 -14.45
N LEU A 412 10.68 2.42 -15.30
CA LEU A 412 11.10 3.81 -15.18
C LEU A 412 10.62 4.43 -13.86
N ILE A 413 9.35 4.21 -13.50
CA ILE A 413 8.77 4.68 -12.23
C ILE A 413 9.48 4.02 -11.03
N ASP A 414 9.76 2.72 -11.11
CA ASP A 414 10.41 2.00 -10.01
C ASP A 414 11.89 2.40 -9.86
N HIS A 415 12.57 2.71 -10.95
CA HIS A 415 13.95 3.18 -10.91
C HIS A 415 14.07 4.54 -10.23
N GLY A 416 13.11 5.45 -10.43
CA GLY A 416 13.09 6.71 -9.69
C GLY A 416 12.93 6.52 -8.17
N ARG A 417 12.22 5.48 -7.73
CA ARG A 417 12.14 5.11 -6.30
C ARG A 417 13.44 4.51 -5.78
N LEU A 418 14.10 3.70 -6.60
CA LEU A 418 15.42 3.12 -6.30
C LEU A 418 16.45 4.24 -6.11
N GLN A 419 16.59 5.16 -7.07
CA GLN A 419 17.53 6.27 -6.97
C GLN A 419 17.23 7.19 -5.79
N TYR A 420 15.95 7.44 -5.50
CA TYR A 420 15.54 8.23 -4.34
C TYR A 420 16.04 7.65 -3.01
N LEU A 421 16.06 6.32 -2.88
CA LEU A 421 16.60 5.62 -1.71
C LEU A 421 18.13 5.62 -1.69
N GLU A 422 18.77 5.42 -2.85
CA GLU A 422 20.24 5.46 -2.97
C GLU A 422 20.82 6.84 -2.61
N GLN A 423 20.17 7.92 -3.05
CA GLN A 423 20.52 9.29 -2.67
C GLN A 423 20.44 9.55 -1.17
N ARG A 424 19.63 8.75 -0.45
CA ARG A 424 19.50 8.79 1.01
C ARG A 424 20.41 7.78 1.68
N GLY A 425 21.37 7.22 0.96
CA GLY A 425 22.41 6.33 1.46
C GLY A 425 21.91 4.93 1.81
N TYR A 426 20.87 4.44 1.15
CA TYR A 426 20.49 3.03 1.23
C TYR A 426 21.02 2.26 0.02
N ARG A 427 21.48 1.03 0.23
CA ARG A 427 21.69 0.07 -0.84
C ARG A 427 20.35 -0.51 -1.29
N ALA A 428 19.76 0.12 -2.31
CA ALA A 428 18.47 -0.30 -2.86
C ALA A 428 18.62 -1.29 -4.03
N ALA A 429 17.61 -2.14 -4.22
CA ALA A 429 17.55 -3.08 -5.33
C ALA A 429 16.10 -3.32 -5.77
N LEU A 430 15.94 -3.54 -7.08
CA LEU A 430 14.71 -4.02 -7.71
C LEU A 430 14.93 -5.44 -8.21
N GLN A 431 14.03 -6.36 -7.84
CA GLN A 431 14.16 -7.77 -8.21
C GLN A 431 12.80 -8.43 -8.41
N HIS A 432 12.75 -9.46 -9.25
CA HIS A 432 11.55 -10.27 -9.39
C HIS A 432 11.47 -11.26 -8.22
N TYR A 433 10.50 -11.06 -7.33
CA TYR A 433 10.33 -11.90 -6.14
C TYR A 433 9.36 -13.06 -6.35
N THR A 434 8.58 -13.06 -7.43
CA THR A 434 7.69 -14.17 -7.76
C THR A 434 7.55 -14.36 -9.26
N GLN A 435 7.08 -15.52 -9.68
CA GLN A 435 6.85 -15.81 -11.08
C GLN A 435 5.65 -14.99 -11.61
N PRO A 436 5.67 -14.56 -12.88
CA PRO A 436 4.51 -13.90 -13.52
C PRO A 436 3.20 -14.69 -13.41
N ALA A 437 3.27 -16.03 -13.38
CA ALA A 437 2.11 -16.91 -13.19
C ALA A 437 1.44 -16.77 -11.81
N VAL A 438 2.20 -16.31 -10.80
CA VAL A 438 1.69 -16.05 -9.44
C VAL A 438 1.11 -14.65 -9.35
N SER A 439 1.84 -13.65 -9.87
CA SER A 439 1.42 -12.25 -9.91
C SER A 439 2.13 -11.56 -11.06
N LEU A 440 1.41 -10.72 -11.82
CA LEU A 440 2.02 -9.81 -12.80
C LEU A 440 2.65 -8.57 -12.14
N GLU A 441 2.33 -8.33 -10.87
CA GLU A 441 2.99 -7.34 -10.01
C GLU A 441 4.02 -8.07 -9.15
N ASN A 442 5.15 -8.41 -9.78
CA ASN A 442 6.17 -9.31 -9.24
C ASN A 442 7.51 -8.62 -8.95
N VAL A 443 7.55 -7.29 -8.91
CA VAL A 443 8.74 -6.52 -8.56
C VAL A 443 8.74 -6.21 -7.06
N LEU A 444 9.87 -6.45 -6.41
CA LEU A 444 10.13 -6.13 -5.02
C LEU A 444 11.21 -5.05 -4.93
N LEU A 445 10.89 -3.96 -4.25
CA LEU A 445 11.86 -2.96 -3.83
C LEU A 445 12.41 -3.35 -2.47
N THR A 446 13.72 -3.52 -2.38
CA THR A 446 14.42 -3.72 -1.12
C THR A 446 15.46 -2.65 -0.91
N ALA A 447 15.64 -2.20 0.33
CA ALA A 447 16.70 -1.27 0.68
C ALA A 447 17.19 -1.51 2.12
N VAL A 448 18.49 -1.45 2.31
CA VAL A 448 19.17 -1.56 3.61
C VAL A 448 20.24 -0.46 3.71
N PRO A 449 20.56 0.04 4.92
CA PRO A 449 21.65 1.01 5.13
C PRO A 449 22.98 0.64 4.47
#